data_AF-A0A562GKD8-F1
#
_entry.id   AF-A0A562GKD8-F1
#
_cell.length_a   1.000
_cell.length_b   1.000
_cell.length_c   1.000
_cell.angle_alpha   90.00
_cell.angle_beta   90.00
_cell.angle_gamma   90.00
#
_symmetry.space_group_name_H-M   'P 1'
#
loop_
_entity.id
_entity.type
_entity.pdbx_description
1 polymer ?
#
loop_
_entity_poly.entity_id
_entity_poly.type
_entity_poly.pdbx_seq_one_letter_code
_entity_poly.pdbx_strand_id
1 'polypeptide(L)'
;MPEVTIRRVQLNDVDRVTEIEAICFPTTEAATRKSFKDRITAFPEYFLVAETEGIVIGFINGCVTNSSVIYDELFYSTKHHIPDGKNAAIFGLDVIPGHRRMGIAARLMKHFIQLAKHTGQKSVILTCKEQLIHYYKSFGYVNNGVSKSTHGGAEWFDMTLVL
;
A
#
# COMPACT_ATOMS: atom_id res chain seq x y z
N MET A 1 -6.34 -13.63 20.95
CA MET A 1 -6.67 -12.60 19.95
C MET A 1 -7.43 -13.29 18.85
N PRO A 2 -8.52 -12.70 18.33
CA PRO A 2 -9.23 -13.28 17.19
C PRO A 2 -8.26 -13.42 16.01
N GLU A 3 -8.49 -14.45 15.20
CA GLU A 3 -7.64 -14.77 14.06
C GLU A 3 -7.79 -13.68 12.99
N VAL A 4 -6.68 -13.00 12.70
CA VAL A 4 -6.63 -12.05 11.58
C VAL A 4 -6.26 -12.81 10.32
N THR A 5 -7.05 -12.67 9.26
CA THR A 5 -6.82 -13.26 7.93
C THR A 5 -6.40 -12.17 6.94
N ILE A 6 -5.44 -12.48 6.07
CA ILE A 6 -5.09 -11.61 4.94
C ILE A 6 -5.74 -12.18 3.68
N ARG A 7 -6.57 -11.38 3.01
CA ARG A 7 -7.25 -11.77 1.78
C ARG A 7 -7.19 -10.65 0.73
N ARG A 8 -7.52 -10.99 -0.51
CA ARG A 8 -7.75 -9.97 -1.55
C ARG A 8 -8.97 -9.12 -1.18
N VAL A 9 -8.90 -7.85 -1.54
CA VAL A 9 -10.03 -6.93 -1.46
C VAL A 9 -11.16 -7.40 -2.37
N GLN A 10 -12.39 -7.08 -1.99
CA GLN A 10 -13.59 -7.26 -2.77
C GLN A 10 -14.27 -5.89 -2.97
N LEU A 11 -15.11 -5.76 -4.01
CA LEU A 11 -15.75 -4.48 -4.31
C LEU A 11 -16.66 -3.98 -3.18
N ASN A 12 -17.25 -4.89 -2.40
CA ASN A 12 -18.04 -4.57 -1.20
C ASN A 12 -17.19 -4.02 -0.04
N ASP A 13 -15.86 -4.17 -0.05
CA ASP A 13 -14.97 -3.58 0.95
C ASP A 13 -14.73 -2.07 0.73
N VAL A 14 -15.15 -1.52 -0.42
CA VAL A 14 -14.79 -0.14 -0.84
C VAL A 14 -15.15 0.91 0.21
N ASP A 15 -16.31 0.78 0.84
CA ASP A 15 -16.75 1.72 1.87
C ASP A 15 -15.86 1.60 3.11
N ARG A 16 -15.52 0.37 3.49
CA ARG A 16 -14.71 0.11 4.68
C ARG A 16 -13.25 0.53 4.50
N VAL A 17 -12.63 0.28 3.35
CA VAL A 17 -11.25 0.77 3.10
C VAL A 17 -11.20 2.29 3.02
N THR A 18 -12.24 2.93 2.48
CA THR A 18 -12.34 4.40 2.46
C THR A 18 -12.43 4.97 3.88
N GLU A 19 -13.21 4.35 4.75
CA GLU A 19 -13.31 4.74 6.16
C GLU A 19 -11.97 4.59 6.89
N ILE A 20 -11.29 3.46 6.68
CA ILE A 20 -9.97 3.21 7.29
C ILE A 20 -8.94 4.24 6.82
N GLU A 21 -8.93 4.58 5.53
CA GLU A 21 -8.04 5.62 4.99
C GLU A 21 -8.26 6.96 5.70
N ALA A 22 -9.53 7.38 5.84
CA ALA A 22 -9.88 8.63 6.51
C ALA A 22 -9.51 8.66 8.00
N ILE A 23 -9.44 7.48 8.65
CA ILE A 23 -8.97 7.33 10.03
C ILE A 23 -7.43 7.43 10.11
N CYS A 24 -6.72 6.95 9.08
CA CYS A 24 -5.27 6.79 9.12
C CYS A 24 -4.50 7.97 8.53
N PHE A 25 -5.10 8.70 7.59
CA PHE A 25 -4.45 9.80 6.86
C PHE A 25 -5.23 11.11 6.93
N PRO A 26 -4.55 12.27 6.89
CA PRO A 26 -5.20 13.56 6.70
C PRO A 26 -5.87 13.62 5.33
N THR A 27 -6.90 14.44 5.18
CA THR A 27 -7.68 14.57 3.93
C THR A 27 -6.82 14.95 2.71
N THR A 28 -5.69 15.62 2.90
CA THR A 28 -4.75 15.98 1.83
C THR A 28 -3.97 14.79 1.27
N GLU A 29 -3.80 13.73 2.06
CA GLU A 29 -3.08 12.50 1.68
C GLU A 29 -4.05 11.35 1.35
N ALA A 30 -5.23 11.33 1.99
CA ALA A 30 -6.19 10.25 1.87
C ALA A 30 -6.71 10.06 0.42
N ALA A 31 -6.66 8.82 -0.06
CA ALA A 31 -7.30 8.42 -1.30
C ALA A 31 -8.83 8.49 -1.19
N THR A 32 -9.46 8.92 -2.28
CA THR A 32 -10.92 9.03 -2.33
C THR A 32 -11.59 7.67 -2.49
N ARG A 33 -12.87 7.56 -2.10
CA ARG A 33 -13.71 6.39 -2.40
C ARG A 33 -13.68 6.00 -3.88
N LYS A 34 -13.72 7.00 -4.77
CA LYS A 34 -13.64 6.78 -6.22
C LYS A 34 -12.30 6.14 -6.60
N SER A 35 -11.20 6.66 -6.08
CA SER A 35 -9.86 6.11 -6.28
C SER A 35 -9.80 4.65 -5.82
N PHE A 36 -10.31 4.31 -4.63
CA PHE A 36 -10.35 2.92 -4.19
C PHE A 36 -11.21 2.03 -5.07
N LYS A 37 -12.39 2.48 -5.49
CA LYS A 37 -13.22 1.72 -6.44
C LYS A 37 -12.47 1.43 -7.73
N ASP A 38 -11.78 2.43 -8.28
CA ASP A 38 -10.99 2.29 -9.50
C ASP A 38 -9.82 1.31 -9.31
N ARG A 39 -9.10 1.40 -8.18
CA ARG A 39 -7.99 0.49 -7.82
C ARG A 39 -8.45 -0.96 -7.64
N ILE A 40 -9.54 -1.18 -6.90
CA ILE A 40 -10.15 -2.50 -6.69
C ILE A 40 -10.56 -3.13 -8.02
N THR A 41 -11.04 -2.32 -8.97
CA THR A 41 -11.43 -2.81 -10.30
C THR A 41 -10.23 -3.10 -11.18
N ALA A 42 -9.21 -2.26 -11.14
CA ALA A 42 -8.09 -2.31 -12.08
C ALA A 42 -7.00 -3.33 -11.72
N PHE A 43 -6.73 -3.51 -10.43
CA PHE A 43 -5.65 -4.38 -9.93
C PHE A 43 -6.00 -4.98 -8.55
N PRO A 44 -7.11 -5.73 -8.43
CA PRO A 44 -7.55 -6.32 -7.16
C PRO A 44 -6.51 -7.26 -6.53
N GLU A 45 -5.61 -7.84 -7.33
CA GLU A 45 -4.56 -8.72 -6.87
C GLU A 45 -3.50 -7.99 -6.03
N TYR A 46 -3.22 -6.71 -6.31
CA TYR A 46 -2.30 -5.85 -5.54
C TYR A 46 -3.03 -5.04 -4.46
N PHE A 47 -4.20 -5.49 -4.02
CA PHE A 47 -4.95 -4.89 -2.94
C PHE A 47 -5.39 -5.96 -1.95
N LEU A 48 -4.73 -5.97 -0.80
CA LEU A 48 -4.96 -6.93 0.27
C LEU A 48 -5.56 -6.25 1.48
N VAL A 49 -6.48 -6.92 2.15
CA VAL A 49 -7.10 -6.48 3.40
C VAL A 49 -6.78 -7.44 4.53
N ALA A 50 -6.65 -6.89 5.73
CA ALA A 50 -6.60 -7.64 6.98
C ALA A 50 -7.99 -7.65 7.60
N GLU A 51 -8.55 -8.83 7.81
CA GLU A 51 -9.89 -9.04 8.36
C GLU A 51 -9.83 -9.83 9.65
N THR A 52 -10.67 -9.46 10.62
CA THR A 52 -10.94 -10.25 11.83
C THR A 52 -12.43 -10.25 12.08
N GLU A 53 -13.01 -11.40 12.40
CA GLU A 53 -14.44 -11.53 12.74
C GLU A 53 -15.37 -10.91 11.66
N GLY A 54 -15.01 -11.04 10.38
CA GLY A 54 -15.76 -10.49 9.25
C GLY A 54 -15.58 -8.98 9.03
N ILE A 55 -14.71 -8.31 9.80
CA ILE A 55 -14.49 -6.86 9.74
C ILE A 55 -13.09 -6.57 9.22
N VAL A 56 -12.99 -5.78 8.15
CA VAL A 56 -11.70 -5.26 7.68
C VAL A 56 -11.17 -4.23 8.68
N ILE A 57 -9.92 -4.41 9.11
CA ILE A 57 -9.23 -3.61 10.12
C ILE A 57 -7.95 -2.94 9.61
N GLY A 58 -7.55 -3.26 8.39
CA GLY A 58 -6.39 -2.67 7.73
C GLY A 58 -6.26 -3.15 6.30
N PHE A 59 -5.41 -2.50 5.52
CA PHE A 59 -5.15 -2.89 4.14
C PHE A 59 -3.77 -2.47 3.66
N ILE A 60 -3.37 -3.02 2.53
CA ILE A 60 -2.26 -2.55 1.71
C ILE A 60 -2.71 -2.56 0.26
N ASN A 61 -2.46 -1.48 -0.47
CA ASN A 61 -2.85 -1.37 -1.87
C ASN A 61 -1.73 -0.78 -2.72
N GLY A 62 -1.71 -1.15 -3.99
CA GLY A 62 -0.66 -0.77 -4.91
C GLY A 62 -0.97 -1.21 -6.34
N CYS A 63 -0.07 -0.92 -7.26
CA CYS A 63 -0.14 -1.42 -8.63
C CYS A 63 1.25 -1.89 -9.10
N VAL A 64 1.29 -2.51 -10.28
CA VAL A 64 2.57 -2.78 -10.97
C VAL A 64 2.88 -1.68 -11.97
N THR A 65 4.14 -1.26 -12.05
CA THR A 65 4.64 -0.22 -12.96
C THR A 65 6.07 -0.54 -13.42
N ASN A 66 6.54 0.16 -14.46
CA ASN A 66 7.94 0.16 -14.87
C ASN A 66 8.76 1.29 -14.22
N SER A 67 8.10 2.22 -13.52
CA SER A 67 8.79 3.28 -12.76
C SER A 67 9.58 2.69 -11.59
N SER A 68 10.76 3.23 -11.33
CA SER A 68 11.58 2.87 -10.16
C SER A 68 11.21 3.63 -8.88
N VAL A 69 10.33 4.64 -8.98
CA VAL A 69 9.86 5.47 -7.86
C VAL A 69 8.36 5.73 -7.97
N ILE A 70 7.73 6.16 -6.88
CA ILE A 70 6.32 6.61 -6.91
C ILE A 70 6.29 8.11 -7.24
N TYR A 71 5.64 8.47 -8.33
CA TYR A 71 5.31 9.86 -8.70
C TYR A 71 3.82 10.12 -8.52
N ASP A 72 3.44 11.37 -8.32
CA ASP A 72 2.11 11.75 -7.81
C ASP A 72 0.94 11.19 -8.63
N GLU A 73 1.08 11.12 -9.96
CA GLU A 73 0.02 10.59 -10.83
C GLU A 73 -0.34 9.13 -10.56
N LEU A 74 0.58 8.31 -10.02
CA LEU A 74 0.30 6.93 -9.62
C LEU A 74 -0.77 6.84 -8.52
N PHE A 75 -0.87 7.84 -7.65
CA PHE A 75 -1.92 7.88 -6.64
C PHE A 75 -3.31 8.15 -7.23
N TYR A 76 -3.38 8.89 -8.35
CA TYR A 76 -4.65 9.41 -8.88
C TYR A 76 -5.16 8.65 -10.12
N SER A 77 -4.31 7.88 -10.80
CA SER A 77 -4.61 7.24 -12.08
C SER A 77 -4.20 5.78 -12.12
N THR A 78 -5.14 4.91 -12.48
CA THR A 78 -4.87 3.47 -12.69
C THR A 78 -4.25 3.18 -14.05
N LYS A 79 -4.14 4.16 -14.96
CA LYS A 79 -3.62 3.99 -16.33
C LYS A 79 -2.16 3.57 -16.39
N HIS A 80 -1.42 3.82 -15.31
CA HIS A 80 0.00 3.47 -15.19
C HIS A 80 0.23 2.07 -14.64
N HIS A 81 -0.84 1.33 -14.37
CA HIS A 81 -0.75 -0.08 -14.05
C HIS A 81 -0.33 -0.87 -15.31
N ILE A 82 0.78 -1.59 -15.19
CA ILE A 82 1.33 -2.46 -16.23
C ILE A 82 1.44 -3.85 -15.61
N PRO A 83 0.54 -4.80 -15.91
CA PRO A 83 0.52 -6.12 -15.25
C PRO A 83 1.87 -6.85 -15.24
N ASP A 84 2.62 -6.78 -16.34
CA ASP A 84 3.95 -7.39 -16.49
C ASP A 84 5.11 -6.41 -16.21
N GLY A 85 4.82 -5.31 -15.50
CA GLY A 85 5.80 -4.31 -15.15
C GLY A 85 6.83 -4.82 -14.15
N LYS A 86 7.97 -4.12 -14.08
CA LYS A 86 9.12 -4.55 -13.29
C LYS A 86 8.92 -4.40 -11.78
N ASN A 87 8.12 -3.44 -11.32
CA ASN A 87 8.08 -3.03 -9.92
C ASN A 87 6.65 -2.99 -9.38
N ALA A 88 6.44 -3.50 -8.18
CA ALA A 88 5.18 -3.33 -7.45
C ALA A 88 5.27 -2.06 -6.59
N ALA A 89 4.41 -1.08 -6.84
CA ALA A 89 4.34 0.18 -6.09
C ALA A 89 3.26 0.10 -5.02
N ILE A 90 3.58 0.42 -3.77
CA ILE A 90 2.61 0.48 -2.66
C ILE A 90 2.14 1.93 -2.48
N PHE A 91 0.84 2.15 -2.55
CA PHE A 91 0.21 3.46 -2.38
C PHE A 91 -0.20 3.76 -0.94
N GLY A 92 -0.55 2.73 -0.17
CA GLY A 92 -0.99 2.88 1.22
C GLY A 92 -0.86 1.58 2.01
N LEU A 93 -0.58 1.72 3.31
CA LEU A 93 -0.52 0.64 4.29
C LEU A 93 -1.16 1.13 5.59
N ASP A 94 -2.32 0.56 5.90
CA ASP A 94 -3.24 1.13 6.87
C ASP A 94 -3.67 0.08 7.87
N VAL A 95 -3.71 0.46 9.15
CA VAL A 95 -4.29 -0.34 10.22
C VAL A 95 -4.96 0.61 11.21
N ILE A 96 -6.23 0.35 11.54
CA ILE A 96 -6.99 1.21 12.46
C ILE A 96 -6.31 1.29 13.84
N PRO A 97 -6.38 2.44 14.55
CA PRO A 97 -5.64 2.68 15.79
C PRO A 97 -5.73 1.56 16.83
N GLY A 98 -6.93 1.02 17.07
CA GLY A 98 -7.16 -0.05 18.05
C GLY A 98 -6.51 -1.41 17.71
N HIS A 99 -6.00 -1.58 16.49
CA HIS A 99 -5.36 -2.81 16.01
C HIS A 99 -3.89 -2.60 15.62
N ARG A 100 -3.32 -1.42 15.91
CA ARG A 100 -1.90 -1.14 15.68
C ARG A 100 -1.02 -1.89 16.68
N ARG A 101 0.27 -2.02 16.37
CA ARG A 101 1.29 -2.70 17.22
C ARG A 101 1.03 -4.20 17.48
N MET A 102 0.07 -4.80 16.78
CA MET A 102 -0.24 -6.25 16.83
C MET A 102 0.37 -7.04 15.65
N GLY A 103 1.32 -6.45 14.92
CA GLY A 103 1.97 -7.09 13.77
C GLY A 103 1.15 -7.15 12.47
N ILE A 104 -0.07 -6.60 12.44
CA ILE A 104 -0.97 -6.66 11.27
C ILE A 104 -0.37 -5.99 10.04
N ALA A 105 0.16 -4.77 10.19
CA ALA A 105 0.82 -4.05 9.10
C ALA A 105 2.02 -4.84 8.52
N ALA A 106 2.77 -5.53 9.38
CA ALA A 106 3.88 -6.36 8.96
C ALA A 106 3.41 -7.62 8.21
N ARG A 107 2.27 -8.20 8.59
CA ARG A 107 1.65 -9.30 7.85
C ARG A 107 1.20 -8.84 6.47
N LEU A 108 0.46 -7.74 6.37
CA LEU A 108 0.05 -7.15 5.09
C LEU A 108 1.26 -6.91 4.16
N MET A 109 2.31 -6.27 4.67
CA MET A 109 3.55 -6.02 3.93
C MET A 109 4.20 -7.33 3.45
N LYS A 110 4.35 -8.33 4.32
CA LYS A 110 4.95 -9.63 3.96
C LYS A 110 4.14 -10.34 2.88
N HIS A 111 2.81 -10.33 2.96
CA HIS A 111 1.94 -10.92 1.93
C HIS A 111 2.07 -10.18 0.59
N PHE A 112 2.17 -8.85 0.60
CA PHE A 112 2.38 -8.07 -0.62
C PHE A 112 3.75 -8.33 -1.27
N ILE A 113 4.82 -8.39 -0.46
CA ILE A 113 6.16 -8.74 -0.93
C ILE A 113 6.18 -10.16 -1.52
N GLN A 114 5.55 -11.11 -0.85
CA GLN A 114 5.42 -12.47 -1.35
C GLN A 114 4.66 -12.49 -2.67
N LEU A 115 3.52 -11.80 -2.77
CA LEU A 115 2.78 -11.67 -4.03
C LEU A 115 3.71 -11.20 -5.15
N ALA A 116 4.38 -10.06 -4.97
CA ALA A 116 5.28 -9.48 -5.97
C ALA A 116 6.41 -10.44 -6.38
N LYS A 117 6.94 -11.25 -5.45
CA LYS A 117 7.90 -12.32 -5.77
C LYS A 117 7.29 -13.40 -6.67
N HIS A 118 6.11 -13.91 -6.31
CA HIS A 118 5.45 -14.97 -7.07
C HIS A 118 5.00 -14.53 -8.45
N THR A 119 4.67 -13.24 -8.61
CA THR A 119 4.27 -12.65 -9.89
C THR A 119 5.45 -12.09 -10.70
N GLY A 120 6.68 -12.25 -10.22
CA GLY A 120 7.90 -11.98 -10.99
C GLY A 120 8.38 -10.53 -11.01
N GLN A 121 7.88 -9.67 -10.12
CA GLN A 121 8.41 -8.31 -9.98
C GLN A 121 9.86 -8.35 -9.46
N LYS A 122 10.67 -7.40 -9.92
CA LYS A 122 12.07 -7.24 -9.54
C LYS A 122 12.26 -6.44 -8.27
N SER A 123 11.30 -5.56 -7.95
CA SER A 123 11.34 -4.76 -6.73
C SER A 123 9.95 -4.38 -6.23
N VAL A 124 9.87 -4.03 -4.96
CA VAL A 124 8.74 -3.33 -4.35
C VAL A 124 9.18 -1.93 -3.98
N ILE A 125 8.41 -0.93 -4.38
CA ILE A 125 8.70 0.49 -4.13
C ILE A 125 7.59 1.15 -3.32
N LEU A 126 7.94 2.10 -2.47
CA LEU A 126 7.01 2.93 -1.72
C LEU A 126 7.64 4.27 -1.38
N THR A 127 6.80 5.22 -1.00
CA THR A 127 7.24 6.46 -0.34
C THR A 127 6.81 6.43 1.12
N CYS A 128 7.63 6.99 2.02
CA CYS A 128 7.27 7.12 3.43
C CYS A 128 7.79 8.41 4.06
N LYS A 129 7.21 8.79 5.21
CA LYS A 129 7.73 9.89 6.02
C LYS A 129 9.04 9.47 6.69
N GLU A 130 9.91 10.43 7.01
CA GLU A 130 11.22 10.19 7.61
C GLU A 130 11.16 9.25 8.83
N GLN A 131 10.22 9.48 9.74
CA GLN A 131 10.07 8.68 10.95
C GLN A 131 9.70 7.21 10.68
N LEU A 132 9.26 6.84 9.47
CA LEU A 132 8.91 5.48 9.10
C LEU A 132 10.03 4.74 8.36
N ILE A 133 11.13 5.40 7.99
CA ILE A 133 12.25 4.78 7.28
C ILE A 133 12.75 3.54 8.03
N HIS A 134 12.93 3.63 9.35
CA HIS A 134 13.40 2.52 10.18
C HIS A 134 12.45 1.31 10.15
N TYR A 135 11.14 1.56 10.11
CA TYR A 135 10.13 0.51 10.01
C TYR A 135 10.26 -0.24 8.69
N TYR A 136 10.36 0.45 7.56
CA TYR A 136 10.50 -0.20 6.26
C TYR A 136 11.86 -0.89 6.08
N LYS A 137 12.94 -0.34 6.63
CA LYS A 137 14.25 -1.01 6.68
C LYS A 137 14.20 -2.38 7.34
N SER A 138 13.30 -2.60 8.31
CA SER A 138 13.13 -3.91 8.95
C SER A 138 12.64 -5.03 8.01
N PHE A 139 12.05 -4.66 6.85
CA PHE A 139 11.69 -5.60 5.78
C PHE A 139 12.76 -5.73 4.69
N GLY A 140 13.87 -4.99 4.80
CA GLY A 140 14.96 -4.97 3.81
C GLY A 140 14.90 -3.81 2.81
N TYR A 141 13.98 -2.85 2.97
CA TYR A 141 13.95 -1.67 2.10
C TYR A 141 15.20 -0.80 2.30
N VAL A 142 15.74 -0.30 1.20
CA VAL A 142 16.78 0.72 1.15
C VAL A 142 16.13 2.09 0.97
N ASN A 143 16.63 3.08 1.69
CA ASN A 143 16.24 4.49 1.51
C ASN A 143 17.05 5.08 0.35
N ASN A 144 16.37 5.59 -0.67
CA ASN A 144 16.95 6.20 -1.86
C ASN A 144 17.05 7.73 -1.75
N GLY A 145 16.66 8.31 -0.61
CA GLY A 145 16.68 9.76 -0.37
C GLY A 145 15.31 10.41 -0.54
N VAL A 146 15.31 11.73 -0.54
CA VAL A 146 14.08 12.54 -0.65
C VAL A 146 13.41 12.29 -2.01
N SER A 147 12.12 11.96 -1.95
CA SER A 147 11.27 11.72 -3.11
C SER A 147 10.94 13.03 -3.83
N LYS A 148 10.71 12.94 -5.13
CA LYS A 148 10.14 14.06 -5.91
C LYS A 148 8.63 14.19 -5.74
N SER A 149 7.99 13.23 -5.09
CA SER A 149 6.56 13.27 -4.82
C SER A 149 6.23 14.43 -3.89
N THR A 150 5.21 15.21 -4.25
CA THR A 150 4.67 16.30 -3.43
C THR A 150 3.30 15.95 -2.85
N HIS A 151 2.92 14.67 -2.94
CA HIS A 151 1.61 14.18 -2.54
C HIS A 151 1.26 14.62 -1.13
N GLY A 152 0.09 15.24 -0.97
CA GLY A 152 -0.40 15.77 0.31
C GLY A 152 0.40 16.92 0.92
N GLY A 153 1.35 17.51 0.20
CA GLY A 153 2.11 18.68 0.63
C GLY A 153 3.20 18.40 1.68
N ALA A 154 3.70 17.17 1.73
CA ALA A 154 4.67 16.74 2.72
C ALA A 154 5.95 16.17 2.09
N GLU A 155 7.03 16.12 2.88
CA GLU A 155 8.27 15.49 2.46
C GLU A 155 8.19 13.96 2.61
N TRP A 156 8.61 13.27 1.54
CA TRP A 156 8.60 11.83 1.43
C TRP A 156 10.00 11.31 1.09
N PHE A 157 10.28 10.07 1.46
CA PHE A 157 11.50 9.36 1.11
C PHE A 157 11.17 8.16 0.22
N ASP A 158 11.87 8.02 -0.90
CA ASP A 158 11.73 6.89 -1.80
C ASP A 158 12.40 5.66 -1.17
N MET A 159 11.67 4.55 -1.09
CA MET A 159 12.15 3.29 -0.53
C MET A 159 12.04 2.17 -1.56
N THR A 160 13.07 1.33 -1.67
CA THR A 160 13.07 0.17 -2.58
C THR A 160 13.51 -1.09 -1.87
N LEU A 161 12.74 -2.17 -2.06
CA LEU A 161 13.12 -3.53 -1.73
C LEU A 161 13.35 -4.31 -3.03
N VAL A 162 14.58 -4.76 -3.26
CA VAL A 162 14.88 -5.70 -4.36
C VAL A 162 14.42 -7.11 -3.95
N LEU A 163 13.76 -7.83 -4.86
CA LEU A 163 13.10 -9.11 -4.58
C LEU A 163 13.93 -10.35 -4.89
#